data_AF-T1HRE6-F1
#
_entry.id   AF-T1HRE6-F1
#
_cell.length_a   1.000
_cell.length_b   1.000
_cell.length_c   1.000
_cell.angle_alpha   90.00
_cell.angle_beta   90.00
_cell.angle_gamma   90.00
#
_symmetry.space_group_name_H-M   'P 1'
#
loop_
_entity.id
_entity.type
_entity.pdbx_description
1 polymer ?
#
loop_
_entity_poly.entity_id
_entity_poly.type
_entity_poly.pdbx_seq_one_letter_code
_entity_poly.pdbx_strand_id
1 'polypeptide(L)'
;MGTSKKPKKREWLRYRDFVLSPYGVIKIKSLGYITASACDDIERARAESYLKVAQALGQQVSDMPAVTGPATVSAEHIAVLDDFAKSIGMDLSIGQLTLLARGERLRIDGCIVSATSSGELIRRKGTGVDRKTADLWQHMKLRHNIDSGNIRYDPVGSYAEMLKKADTAAWDRHQEYDTALAKWSIIKIARKPFFAPAFGYGVSYIATPNLTRIASLVDQRCTTAGLNALIATYRVTDESILDFADEESIASSQLEGAATTRVIAKKMLRDGRKPRTEGEQMIICNRLLMNMAWSHRHEDMSLDLLLDFHREATTGVDDKNYHPGELRTTDDVWVGDDMGNVIHRPPEAAEVMEALRSLLLWANMSHEKETAWKRYMHPMTKAIILHFYIGYIHPFYDGNGRVARALCYWMLFRTGYSAFRYISISKLLKEAPKEYARAYLRTETDDMDLTYFIEYQSRIIERAVNDLVAHVETSAFRLQELRAWMADTGLLTHLSDLQMSIVTSMIYFPEREYTIKSVTEKYGVARSTAQVALESLVNARIMTKAGGSGRTPATYTGRKSPEKLKAGLLNLQHD
;
A
#
# COMPACT_ATOMS: atom_id res chain seq x y z
N MET A 1 50.79 26.91 -52.04
CA MET A 1 50.29 27.44 -50.75
C MET A 1 49.37 26.39 -50.15
N GLY A 2 49.65 25.98 -48.90
CA GLY A 2 48.90 24.96 -48.15
C GLY A 2 47.46 25.39 -47.84
N THR A 3 46.57 24.52 -47.35
CA THR A 3 46.77 23.74 -46.12
C THR A 3 45.98 22.41 -46.10
N SER A 4 46.74 21.32 -45.95
CA SER A 4 46.54 20.18 -45.03
C SER A 4 45.11 19.82 -44.56
N LYS A 5 44.60 18.70 -45.10
CA LYS A 5 43.61 17.83 -44.43
C LYS A 5 44.25 17.24 -43.18
N LYS A 6 43.76 17.60 -41.99
CA LYS A 6 44.14 16.96 -40.72
C LYS A 6 43.67 15.48 -40.68
N PRO A 7 44.42 14.56 -40.05
CA PRO A 7 44.03 13.15 -39.95
C PRO A 7 42.85 12.99 -38.99
N LYS A 8 42.00 11.98 -39.23
CA LYS A 8 40.99 11.51 -38.27
C LYS A 8 41.68 11.25 -36.92
N LYS A 9 41.36 12.06 -35.90
CA LYS A 9 41.70 11.72 -34.52
C LYS A 9 41.01 10.39 -34.21
N ARG A 10 41.78 9.32 -34.02
CA ARG A 10 41.31 8.17 -33.22
C ARG A 10 40.99 8.74 -31.84
N GLU A 11 39.71 8.76 -31.48
CA GLU A 11 39.29 9.11 -30.13
C GLU A 11 39.84 8.03 -29.19
N TRP A 12 40.75 8.43 -28.32
CA TRP A 12 41.19 7.61 -27.21
C TRP A 12 40.07 7.62 -26.16
N LEU A 13 39.49 6.45 -25.89
CA LEU A 13 38.50 6.26 -24.82
C LEU A 13 39.10 6.72 -23.48
N ARG A 14 38.41 7.61 -22.77
CA ARG A 14 38.89 8.16 -21.49
C ARG A 14 38.28 7.37 -20.34
N TYR A 15 38.95 7.40 -19.19
CA TYR A 15 38.57 6.66 -17.97
C TYR A 15 37.10 6.89 -17.53
N ARG A 16 36.56 8.08 -17.77
CA ARG A 16 35.17 8.49 -17.48
C ARG A 16 34.11 7.73 -18.31
N ASP A 17 34.54 7.04 -19.35
CA ASP A 17 33.66 6.41 -20.33
C ASP A 17 33.33 4.97 -19.95
N PHE A 18 33.99 4.39 -18.93
CA PHE A 18 33.82 3.00 -18.48
C PHE A 18 33.07 2.93 -17.13
N VAL A 19 32.06 2.06 -17.05
CA VAL A 19 31.36 1.72 -15.79
C VAL A 19 31.35 0.21 -15.62
N LEU A 20 31.82 -0.29 -14.48
CA LEU A 20 31.84 -1.71 -14.14
C LEU A 20 30.54 -2.11 -13.44
N SER A 21 29.87 -3.10 -14.01
CA SER A 21 28.74 -3.78 -13.37
C SER A 21 29.24 -4.74 -12.28
N PRO A 22 28.45 -5.00 -11.21
CA PRO A 22 28.77 -6.01 -10.19
C PRO A 22 28.96 -7.43 -10.74
N TYR A 23 28.58 -7.69 -11.99
CA TYR A 23 28.67 -9.00 -12.66
C TYR A 23 29.82 -9.09 -13.70
N GLY A 24 30.78 -8.16 -13.69
CA GLY A 24 32.01 -8.25 -14.49
C GLY A 24 31.90 -7.78 -15.95
N VAL A 25 30.84 -7.06 -16.31
CA VAL A 25 30.65 -6.50 -17.67
C VAL A 25 30.93 -4.99 -17.66
N ILE A 26 31.70 -4.54 -18.65
CA ILE A 26 32.14 -3.15 -18.79
C ILE A 26 31.20 -2.43 -19.76
N LYS A 27 30.58 -1.33 -19.32
CA LYS A 27 29.74 -0.46 -20.17
C LYS A 27 30.53 0.76 -20.63
N ILE A 28 30.56 0.99 -21.94
CA ILE A 28 31.11 2.22 -22.54
C ILE A 28 29.96 3.12 -23.00
N LYS A 29 29.97 4.39 -22.55
CA LYS A 29 28.87 5.34 -22.79
C LYS A 29 28.50 5.56 -24.27
N SER A 30 29.44 5.37 -25.20
CA SER A 30 29.21 5.56 -26.64
C SER A 30 28.99 4.27 -27.44
N LEU A 31 29.26 3.08 -26.88
CA LEU A 31 29.32 1.81 -27.64
C LEU A 31 28.54 0.65 -27.00
N GLY A 32 27.98 0.81 -25.80
CA GLY A 32 27.24 -0.25 -25.10
C GLY A 32 28.13 -1.17 -24.27
N TYR A 33 27.62 -2.36 -23.91
CA TYR A 33 28.30 -3.34 -23.06
C TYR A 33 29.21 -4.25 -23.90
N ILE A 34 30.44 -4.49 -23.44
CA ILE A 34 31.41 -5.33 -24.16
C ILE A 34 31.89 -6.48 -23.25
N THR A 35 32.06 -7.68 -23.81
CA THR A 35 32.55 -8.87 -23.11
C THR A 35 34.08 -8.90 -23.04
N ALA A 36 34.65 -9.42 -21.94
CA ALA A 36 36.10 -9.41 -21.65
C ALA A 36 36.99 -10.08 -22.72
N SER A 37 36.43 -10.97 -23.55
CA SER A 37 37.13 -11.61 -24.67
C SER A 37 37.43 -10.69 -25.86
N ALA A 38 36.84 -9.50 -25.91
CA ALA A 38 36.98 -8.53 -27.01
C ALA A 38 37.89 -7.33 -26.68
N CYS A 39 38.47 -7.27 -25.47
CA CYS A 39 39.41 -6.22 -25.06
C CYS A 39 40.85 -6.57 -25.47
N ASP A 40 41.61 -5.57 -25.94
CA ASP A 40 43.02 -5.72 -26.29
C ASP A 40 43.94 -5.75 -25.04
N ASP A 41 45.20 -6.13 -25.24
CA ASP A 41 46.15 -6.44 -24.15
C ASP A 41 46.41 -5.25 -23.21
N ILE A 42 46.20 -4.01 -23.68
CA ILE A 42 46.39 -2.78 -22.90
C ILE A 42 45.16 -2.53 -22.00
N GLU A 43 43.96 -2.80 -22.48
CA GLU A 43 42.73 -2.71 -21.68
C GLU A 43 42.67 -3.81 -20.61
N ARG A 44 43.16 -5.01 -20.94
CA ARG A 44 43.31 -6.11 -19.97
C ARG A 44 44.30 -5.77 -18.86
N ALA A 45 45.46 -5.19 -19.20
CA ALA A 45 46.46 -4.76 -18.21
C ALA A 45 45.93 -3.67 -17.24
N ARG A 46 45.04 -2.78 -17.70
CA ARG A 46 44.40 -1.76 -16.84
C ARG A 46 43.33 -2.34 -15.91
N ALA A 47 42.54 -3.32 -16.38
CA ALA A 47 41.61 -4.05 -15.54
C ALA A 47 42.34 -4.88 -14.46
N GLU A 48 43.48 -5.50 -14.81
CA GLU A 48 44.35 -6.21 -13.86
C GLU A 48 45.01 -5.27 -12.84
N SER A 49 45.38 -4.05 -13.23
CA SER A 49 45.83 -3.01 -12.29
C SER A 49 44.72 -2.59 -11.32
N TYR A 50 43.45 -2.53 -11.77
CA TYR A 50 42.28 -2.29 -10.91
C TYR A 50 42.05 -3.43 -9.92
N LEU A 51 42.20 -4.69 -10.36
CA LEU A 51 42.08 -5.88 -9.52
C LEU A 51 43.20 -5.95 -8.47
N LYS A 52 44.43 -5.54 -8.82
CA LYS A 52 45.56 -5.41 -7.89
C LYS A 52 45.34 -4.32 -6.83
N VAL A 53 44.71 -3.20 -7.20
CA VAL A 53 44.32 -2.16 -6.24
C VAL A 53 43.20 -2.65 -5.32
N ALA A 54 42.23 -3.42 -5.83
CA ALA A 54 41.21 -4.07 -5.02
C ALA A 54 41.78 -5.14 -4.06
N GLN A 55 42.82 -5.87 -4.48
CA GLN A 55 43.57 -6.82 -3.64
C GLN A 55 44.44 -6.09 -2.59
N ALA A 56 45.01 -4.93 -2.93
CA ALA A 56 45.77 -4.08 -2.00
C ALA A 56 44.88 -3.40 -0.94
N LEU A 57 43.58 -3.25 -1.22
CA LEU A 57 42.54 -2.81 -0.27
C LEU A 57 42.07 -3.91 0.70
N GLY A 58 42.72 -5.07 0.73
CA GLY A 58 42.63 -6.03 1.83
C GLY A 58 41.41 -6.95 1.85
N GLN A 59 40.81 -7.28 0.70
CA GLN A 59 39.84 -8.38 0.63
C GLN A 59 40.56 -9.72 0.42
N GLN A 60 40.92 -10.40 1.52
CA GLN A 60 40.94 -11.87 1.53
C GLN A 60 39.63 -12.38 2.13
N VAL A 61 38.98 -13.23 1.34
CA VAL A 61 37.78 -13.99 1.67
C VAL A 61 38.18 -15.18 2.52
N SER A 62 38.02 -15.11 3.85
CA SER A 62 37.77 -16.26 4.75
C SER A 62 37.86 -15.85 6.24
N ASP A 63 36.85 -16.28 7.01
CA ASP A 63 36.73 -16.31 8.48
C ASP A 63 36.24 -15.06 9.25
N MET A 64 35.10 -15.25 9.95
CA MET A 64 34.28 -14.34 10.81
C MET A 64 35.06 -13.68 11.98
N PRO A 65 34.64 -12.53 12.59
CA PRO A 65 33.30 -12.30 13.20
C PRO A 65 32.73 -10.85 13.17
N ALA A 66 31.47 -10.73 13.62
CA ALA A 66 30.70 -9.49 13.77
C ALA A 66 31.37 -8.45 14.71
N VAL A 67 31.15 -7.14 14.46
CA VAL A 67 31.11 -5.96 15.41
C VAL A 67 31.30 -4.62 14.64
N THR A 68 30.25 -3.80 14.43
CA THR A 68 29.85 -2.52 15.10
C THR A 68 30.23 -1.20 14.39
N GLY A 69 29.28 -0.24 14.31
CA GLY A 69 29.55 1.21 14.24
C GLY A 69 29.37 1.92 12.88
N PRO A 70 28.94 3.21 12.85
CA PRO A 70 28.62 3.95 11.62
C PRO A 70 29.88 4.46 10.91
N ALA A 71 29.85 4.46 9.56
CA ALA A 71 30.96 4.91 8.71
C ALA A 71 31.36 6.37 8.99
N THR A 72 32.65 6.59 9.25
CA THR A 72 33.27 7.90 9.36
C THR A 72 33.44 8.53 7.97
N VAL A 73 33.02 9.78 7.81
CA VAL A 73 33.24 10.59 6.60
C VAL A 73 34.69 11.05 6.57
N SER A 74 35.41 10.84 5.47
CA SER A 74 36.81 11.29 5.33
C SER A 74 36.89 12.82 5.25
N ALA A 75 37.86 13.42 5.96
CA ALA A 75 38.13 14.86 5.94
C ALA A 75 38.39 15.43 4.53
N GLU A 76 38.92 14.61 3.62
CA GLU A 76 39.17 14.95 2.22
C GLU A 76 37.87 15.24 1.44
N HIS A 77 36.80 14.46 1.69
CA HIS A 77 35.51 14.66 1.02
C HIS A 77 34.83 15.96 1.50
N ILE A 78 35.02 16.31 2.77
CA ILE A 78 34.54 17.58 3.35
C ILE A 78 35.30 18.77 2.73
N ALA A 79 36.62 18.65 2.53
CA ALA A 79 37.43 19.69 1.91
C ALA A 79 37.04 19.94 0.44
N VAL A 80 36.78 18.89 -0.33
CA VAL A 80 36.31 19.01 -1.74
C VAL A 80 34.96 19.72 -1.82
N LEU A 81 34.04 19.41 -0.91
CA LEU A 81 32.74 20.08 -0.85
C LEU A 81 32.86 21.56 -0.42
N ASP A 82 33.79 21.88 0.48
CA ASP A 82 34.07 23.25 0.93
C ASP A 82 34.61 24.11 -0.21
N ASP A 83 35.58 23.59 -0.94
CA ASP A 83 36.16 24.25 -2.12
C ASP A 83 35.10 24.47 -3.22
N PHE A 84 34.27 23.45 -3.48
CA PHE A 84 33.18 23.58 -4.45
C PHE A 84 32.16 24.63 -4.00
N ALA A 85 31.75 24.62 -2.72
CA ALA A 85 30.79 25.59 -2.18
C ALA A 85 31.30 27.03 -2.30
N LYS A 86 32.55 27.28 -1.89
CA LYS A 86 33.20 28.60 -2.01
C LYS A 86 33.30 29.06 -3.47
N SER A 87 33.58 28.14 -4.40
CA SER A 87 33.67 28.46 -5.83
C SER A 87 32.36 28.97 -6.44
N ILE A 88 31.22 28.58 -5.88
CA ILE A 88 29.88 29.02 -6.32
C ILE A 88 29.30 30.10 -5.41
N GLY A 89 30.12 30.71 -4.54
CA GLY A 89 29.73 31.78 -3.63
C GLY A 89 28.83 31.32 -2.48
N MET A 90 28.87 30.04 -2.12
CA MET A 90 28.16 29.46 -0.98
C MET A 90 29.11 29.27 0.20
N ASP A 91 28.82 29.92 1.32
CA ASP A 91 29.58 29.74 2.55
C ASP A 91 28.89 28.67 3.43
N LEU A 92 29.54 27.51 3.59
CA LEU A 92 28.99 26.36 4.30
C LEU A 92 29.84 26.01 5.52
N SER A 93 29.20 25.88 6.67
CA SER A 93 29.87 25.40 7.88
C SER A 93 30.38 23.95 7.73
N ILE A 94 31.44 23.60 8.46
CA ILE A 94 31.98 22.22 8.51
C ILE A 94 30.88 21.20 8.85
N GLY A 95 29.92 21.56 9.71
CA GLY A 95 28.78 20.70 10.02
C GLY A 95 27.87 20.44 8.82
N GLN A 96 27.60 21.46 8.00
CA GLN A 96 26.80 21.32 6.77
C GLN A 96 27.53 20.50 5.71
N LEU A 97 28.83 20.72 5.54
CA LEU A 97 29.69 19.95 4.63
C LEU A 97 29.76 18.48 5.05
N THR A 98 29.82 18.22 6.35
CA THR A 98 29.81 16.85 6.90
C THR A 98 28.49 16.14 6.60
N LEU A 99 27.34 16.82 6.72
CA LEU A 99 26.04 16.25 6.41
C LEU A 99 25.89 15.97 4.90
N LEU A 100 26.32 16.91 4.05
CA LEU A 100 26.35 16.73 2.61
C LEU A 100 27.25 15.56 2.20
N ALA A 101 28.43 15.43 2.80
CA ALA A 101 29.36 14.32 2.56
C ALA A 101 28.82 12.94 3.00
N ARG A 102 27.79 12.91 3.87
CA ARG A 102 27.03 11.69 4.24
C ARG A 102 25.90 11.37 3.26
N GLY A 103 25.72 12.20 2.23
CA GLY A 103 24.63 12.09 1.26
C GLY A 103 23.32 12.73 1.72
N GLU A 104 23.33 13.52 2.81
CA GLU A 104 22.14 14.25 3.25
C GLU A 104 21.86 15.46 2.35
N ARG A 105 20.62 15.94 2.35
CA ARG A 105 20.21 17.14 1.61
C ARG A 105 19.95 18.28 2.58
N LEU A 106 20.54 19.45 2.30
CA LEU A 106 20.40 20.66 3.09
C LEU A 106 19.54 21.69 2.38
N ARG A 107 18.82 22.51 3.12
CA ARG A 107 18.04 23.62 2.56
C ARG A 107 18.79 24.92 2.77
N ILE A 108 19.19 25.57 1.68
CA ILE A 108 20.02 26.77 1.67
C ILE A 108 19.44 27.74 0.64
N ASP A 109 19.15 28.97 1.07
CA ASP A 109 18.57 30.05 0.24
C ASP A 109 17.37 29.60 -0.61
N GLY A 110 16.40 28.95 0.04
CA GLY A 110 15.17 28.47 -0.59
C GLY A 110 15.33 27.29 -1.55
N CYS A 111 16.54 26.74 -1.68
CA CYS A 111 16.85 25.61 -2.56
C CYS A 111 17.26 24.38 -1.76
N ILE A 112 17.02 23.20 -2.32
CA ILE A 112 17.55 21.94 -1.78
C ILE A 112 18.92 21.71 -2.41
N VAL A 113 19.92 21.54 -1.57
CA VAL A 113 21.32 21.34 -1.92
C VAL A 113 21.73 19.93 -1.47
N SER A 114 22.28 19.14 -2.36
CA SER A 114 22.75 17.78 -2.07
C SER A 114 24.12 17.53 -2.70
N ALA A 115 24.98 16.74 -2.06
CA ALA A 115 26.28 16.38 -2.63
C ALA A 115 26.22 15.06 -3.42
N THR A 116 26.94 15.00 -4.53
CA THR A 116 27.25 13.74 -5.21
C THR A 116 28.39 13.01 -4.48
N SER A 117 28.58 11.72 -4.78
CA SER A 117 29.71 10.94 -4.25
C SER A 117 31.09 11.44 -4.72
N SER A 118 31.13 12.38 -5.67
CA SER A 118 32.35 13.03 -6.17
C SER A 118 32.58 14.44 -5.59
N GLY A 119 31.75 14.89 -4.65
CA GLY A 119 31.92 16.18 -3.98
C GLY A 119 31.33 17.39 -4.72
N GLU A 120 30.43 17.20 -5.68
CA GLU A 120 29.72 18.30 -6.36
C GLU A 120 28.40 18.61 -5.66
N LEU A 121 28.04 19.90 -5.57
CA LEU A 121 26.75 20.33 -5.01
C LEU A 121 25.69 20.50 -6.10
N ILE A 122 24.59 19.77 -5.95
CA ILE A 122 23.40 19.87 -6.80
C ILE A 122 22.37 20.77 -6.10
N ARG A 123 21.98 21.86 -6.77
CA ARG A 123 20.94 22.79 -6.30
C ARG A 123 19.64 22.56 -7.07
N ARG A 124 18.55 22.30 -6.37
CA ARG A 124 17.18 22.21 -6.93
C ARG A 124 16.31 23.32 -6.36
N LYS A 125 15.49 23.97 -7.20
CA LYS A 125 14.44 24.89 -6.73
C LYS A 125 13.50 24.10 -5.83
N GLY A 126 13.41 24.49 -4.56
CA GLY A 126 12.48 23.87 -3.63
C GLY A 126 11.05 24.24 -4.01
N THR A 127 10.21 23.25 -4.27
CA THR A 127 8.76 23.46 -4.34
C THR A 127 8.26 23.68 -2.91
N GLY A 128 8.10 24.95 -2.52
CA GLY A 128 7.30 25.38 -1.36
C GLY A 128 7.83 25.05 0.05
N VAL A 129 8.78 25.85 0.53
CA VAL A 129 8.60 26.42 1.88
C VAL A 129 8.06 27.79 1.60
N ASP A 130 6.89 28.10 2.17
CA ASP A 130 6.20 29.37 1.99
C ASP A 130 7.23 30.48 2.14
N ARG A 131 7.38 31.32 1.11
CA ARG A 131 8.31 32.46 1.13
C ARG A 131 8.05 33.30 2.38
N LYS A 132 6.80 33.32 2.83
CA LYS A 132 6.35 33.86 4.12
C LYS A 132 7.02 33.23 5.34
N THR A 133 7.25 31.92 5.39
CA THR A 133 7.94 31.26 6.53
C THR A 133 9.41 31.67 6.58
N ALA A 134 10.09 31.74 5.45
CA ALA A 134 11.49 32.18 5.39
C ALA A 134 11.62 33.68 5.72
N ASP A 135 10.75 34.50 5.16
CA ASP A 135 10.68 35.95 5.43
C ASP A 135 10.32 36.20 6.92
N LEU A 136 9.45 35.38 7.52
CA LEU A 136 9.07 35.46 8.93
C LEU A 136 10.26 35.14 9.85
N TRP A 137 11.02 34.06 9.57
CA TRP A 137 12.22 33.73 10.37
C TRP A 137 13.29 34.80 10.25
N GLN A 138 13.48 35.38 9.05
CA GLN A 138 14.41 36.47 8.83
C GLN A 138 13.96 37.75 9.57
N HIS A 139 12.65 38.03 9.56
CA HIS A 139 12.06 39.16 10.29
C HIS A 139 12.19 39.01 11.81
N MET A 140 11.92 37.82 12.33
CA MET A 140 12.02 37.51 13.77
C MET A 140 13.46 37.55 14.27
N LYS A 141 14.42 37.07 13.48
CA LYS A 141 15.85 37.19 13.81
C LYS A 141 16.31 38.64 13.84
N LEU A 142 15.91 39.45 12.86
CA LEU A 142 16.33 40.86 12.74
C LEU A 142 15.70 41.79 13.78
N ARG A 143 14.42 41.60 14.13
CA ARG A 143 13.69 42.51 15.01
C ARG A 143 13.62 42.08 16.47
N HIS A 144 13.70 40.77 16.73
CA HIS A 144 13.47 40.21 18.06
C HIS A 144 14.62 39.33 18.56
N ASN A 145 15.70 39.19 17.77
CA ASN A 145 16.92 38.44 18.11
C ASN A 145 16.65 36.95 18.47
N ILE A 146 15.64 36.34 17.83
CA ILE A 146 15.23 34.95 18.06
C ILE A 146 15.91 34.03 17.03
N ASP A 147 16.62 32.98 17.49
CA ASP A 147 17.30 32.00 16.65
C ASP A 147 16.76 30.57 16.86
N SER A 148 16.43 29.89 15.76
CA SER A 148 15.89 28.52 15.70
C SER A 148 16.80 27.44 16.32
N GLY A 149 18.10 27.72 16.49
CA GLY A 149 19.07 26.76 17.04
C GLY A 149 18.94 26.45 18.54
N ASN A 150 18.17 27.24 19.30
CA ASN A 150 18.13 27.18 20.77
C ASN A 150 16.89 26.51 21.36
N ILE A 151 16.03 25.89 20.56
CA ILE A 151 14.80 25.25 21.03
C ILE A 151 15.13 23.85 21.59
N ARG A 152 15.01 23.65 22.91
CA ARG A 152 15.13 22.33 23.57
C ARG A 152 13.96 22.08 24.53
N TYR A 153 13.47 20.83 24.53
CA TYR A 153 12.47 20.23 25.43
C TYR A 153 11.25 21.13 25.74
N ASP A 154 10.14 20.85 25.07
CA ASP A 154 8.93 21.67 24.94
C ASP A 154 9.08 22.93 24.07
N PRO A 155 9.06 22.74 22.73
CA PRO A 155 9.13 23.83 21.74
C PRO A 155 7.96 24.81 21.82
N VAL A 156 6.78 24.37 22.25
CA VAL A 156 5.55 25.17 22.24
C VAL A 156 5.48 26.04 23.49
N GLY A 157 5.77 25.47 24.66
CA GLY A 157 5.85 26.22 25.92
C GLY A 157 6.99 27.24 25.94
N SER A 158 8.19 26.83 25.49
CA SER A 158 9.36 27.72 25.43
C SER A 158 9.17 28.89 24.45
N TYR A 159 8.54 28.64 23.30
CA TYR A 159 8.24 29.68 22.30
C TYR A 159 7.09 30.60 22.74
N ALA A 160 6.03 30.05 23.35
CA ALA A 160 4.91 30.83 23.86
C ALA A 160 5.36 31.79 24.98
N GLU A 161 6.23 31.34 25.88
CA GLU A 161 6.83 32.17 26.93
C GLU A 161 7.77 33.27 26.38
N MET A 162 8.56 32.96 25.36
CA MET A 162 9.47 33.92 24.73
C MET A 162 8.72 35.02 23.95
N LEU A 163 7.65 34.66 23.22
CA LEU A 163 6.77 35.63 22.56
C LEU A 163 6.01 36.51 23.55
N LYS A 164 5.51 35.93 24.66
CA LYS A 164 4.85 36.68 25.74
C LYS A 164 5.76 37.72 26.40
N LYS A 165 7.06 37.43 26.49
CA LYS A 165 8.07 38.31 27.12
C LYS A 165 8.61 39.41 26.20
N ALA A 166 8.58 39.20 24.89
CA ALA A 166 9.21 40.11 23.93
C ALA A 166 8.32 41.28 23.48
N ASP A 167 7.00 41.08 23.36
CA ASP A 167 6.03 42.15 23.08
C ASP A 167 4.61 41.70 23.44
N THR A 168 4.18 42.04 24.66
CA THR A 168 2.85 41.72 25.18
C THR A 168 1.72 42.34 24.37
N ALA A 169 1.95 43.47 23.68
CA ALA A 169 0.92 44.18 22.94
C ALA A 169 0.76 43.66 21.49
N ALA A 170 1.81 43.09 20.89
CA ALA A 170 1.73 42.42 19.59
C ALA A 170 1.06 41.04 19.67
N TRP A 171 1.21 40.34 20.80
CA TRP A 171 0.55 39.07 21.08
C TRP A 171 -0.98 39.18 21.00
N ASP A 172 -1.55 40.28 21.50
CA ASP A 172 -3.00 40.52 21.46
C ASP A 172 -3.51 40.94 20.07
N ARG A 173 -2.63 41.32 19.13
CA ARG A 173 -3.00 41.82 17.79
C ARG A 173 -2.89 40.79 16.66
N HIS A 174 -2.11 39.73 16.82
CA HIS A 174 -1.91 38.67 15.80
C HIS A 174 -2.51 37.33 16.24
N GLN A 175 -3.81 37.32 16.49
CA GLN A 175 -4.53 36.07 16.73
C GLN A 175 -4.95 35.44 15.40
N GLU A 176 -4.25 34.36 15.04
CA GLU A 176 -4.73 33.11 14.42
C GLU A 176 -3.83 32.56 13.30
N TYR A 177 -3.55 33.30 12.23
CA TYR A 177 -2.89 32.74 11.02
C TYR A 177 -1.37 32.47 11.15
N ASP A 178 -0.60 33.37 11.76
CA ASP A 178 0.87 33.25 11.82
C ASP A 178 1.30 32.16 12.81
N THR A 179 0.51 31.96 13.86
CA THR A 179 0.74 30.90 14.84
C THR A 179 0.56 29.50 14.27
N ALA A 180 -0.33 29.29 13.30
CA ALA A 180 -0.57 27.97 12.72
C ALA A 180 0.60 27.51 11.84
N LEU A 181 1.13 28.40 11.00
CA LEU A 181 2.28 28.11 10.14
C LEU A 181 3.57 27.90 10.95
N ALA A 182 3.77 28.70 12.01
CA ALA A 182 4.88 28.53 12.95
C ALA A 182 4.77 27.19 13.70
N LYS A 183 3.60 26.87 14.28
CA LYS A 183 3.32 25.57 14.92
C LYS A 183 3.57 24.41 13.95
N TRP A 184 3.13 24.55 12.70
CA TRP A 184 3.32 23.52 11.68
C TRP A 184 4.80 23.31 11.31
N SER A 185 5.55 24.40 11.17
CA SER A 185 7.00 24.33 10.89
C SER A 185 7.77 23.64 12.01
N ILE A 186 7.40 23.91 13.27
CA ILE A 186 7.97 23.22 14.44
C ILE A 186 7.65 21.72 14.40
N ILE A 187 6.40 21.35 14.09
CA ILE A 187 6.00 19.94 13.93
C ILE A 187 6.80 19.27 12.82
N LYS A 188 6.98 19.91 11.66
CA LYS A 188 7.83 19.40 10.56
C LYS A 188 9.26 19.13 11.03
N ILE A 189 9.87 20.06 11.76
CA ILE A 189 11.25 19.91 12.26
C ILE A 189 11.33 18.78 13.28
N ALA A 190 10.41 18.75 14.24
CA ALA A 190 10.37 17.73 15.29
C ALA A 190 10.21 16.31 14.74
N ARG A 191 9.55 16.16 13.59
CA ARG A 191 9.34 14.90 12.87
C ARG A 191 10.59 14.35 12.19
N LYS A 192 11.50 15.23 11.73
CA LYS A 192 12.65 14.83 10.88
C LYS A 192 13.51 13.67 11.40
N PRO A 193 13.89 13.63 12.70
CA PRO A 193 14.73 12.54 13.22
C PRO A 193 14.07 11.17 13.11
N PHE A 194 12.72 11.14 13.17
CA PHE A 194 11.90 9.93 13.22
C PHE A 194 11.53 9.39 11.84
N PHE A 195 11.84 10.12 10.76
CA PHE A 195 11.60 9.61 9.42
C PHE A 195 12.43 8.35 9.15
N ALA A 196 11.71 7.33 8.73
CA ALA A 196 12.23 6.15 8.06
C ALA A 196 12.05 6.34 6.54
N PRO A 197 13.03 5.91 5.73
CA PRO A 197 12.84 5.85 4.28
C PRO A 197 11.75 4.84 3.92
N ALA A 198 10.91 5.16 2.94
CA ALA A 198 9.99 4.21 2.32
C ALA A 198 10.68 3.52 1.13
N PHE A 199 10.02 3.47 -0.03
CA PHE A 199 10.69 3.32 -1.34
C PHE A 199 11.21 4.71 -1.81
N GLY A 200 11.90 4.80 -2.95
CA GLY A 200 12.66 5.97 -3.45
C GLY A 200 11.92 7.33 -3.55
N TYR A 201 12.21 8.16 -4.56
CA TYR A 201 11.53 9.46 -4.78
C TYR A 201 11.55 10.46 -3.60
N GLY A 202 12.43 10.28 -2.61
CA GLY A 202 12.47 11.12 -1.41
C GLY A 202 11.31 10.90 -0.44
N VAL A 203 10.54 9.83 -0.61
CA VAL A 203 9.40 9.52 0.25
C VAL A 203 9.86 8.97 1.58
N SER A 204 9.29 9.51 2.65
CA SER A 204 9.60 9.08 4.01
C SER A 204 8.33 9.03 4.84
N TYR A 205 8.37 8.27 5.93
CA TYR A 205 7.24 8.16 6.84
C TYR A 205 7.72 8.00 8.28
N ILE A 206 6.80 8.22 9.21
CA ILE A 206 7.03 7.99 10.64
C ILE A 206 6.18 6.82 11.08
N ALA A 207 6.80 5.87 11.78
CA ALA A 207 6.08 4.84 12.50
C ALA A 207 5.43 5.45 13.75
N THR A 208 4.21 5.95 13.61
CA THR A 208 3.49 6.60 14.70
C THR A 208 3.02 5.59 15.75
N PRO A 209 2.74 6.02 16.99
CA PRO A 209 2.15 5.15 18.00
C PRO A 209 0.83 4.49 17.55
N ASN A 210 0.01 5.22 16.78
CA ASN A 210 -1.23 4.67 16.22
C ASN A 210 -0.95 3.57 15.20
N LEU A 211 -0.02 3.78 14.27
CA LEU A 211 0.38 2.77 13.31
C LEU A 211 0.86 1.49 14.01
N THR A 212 1.69 1.63 15.04
CA THR A 212 2.20 0.49 15.82
C THR A 212 1.09 -0.23 16.57
N ARG A 213 0.17 0.49 17.21
CA ARG A 213 -0.99 -0.10 17.90
C ARG A 213 -1.88 -0.87 16.93
N ILE A 214 -2.13 -0.31 15.75
CA ILE A 214 -2.94 -0.96 14.71
C ILE A 214 -2.21 -2.17 14.14
N ALA A 215 -0.90 -2.10 13.92
CA ALA A 215 -0.09 -3.24 13.51
C ALA A 215 -0.23 -4.40 14.51
N SER A 216 -0.17 -4.13 15.83
CA SER A 216 -0.40 -5.15 16.86
C SER A 216 -1.80 -5.77 16.79
N LEU A 217 -2.86 -4.98 16.52
CA LEU A 217 -4.21 -5.51 16.29
C LEU A 217 -4.24 -6.44 15.07
N VAL A 218 -3.59 -6.03 13.97
CA VAL A 218 -3.51 -6.82 12.74
C VAL A 218 -2.73 -8.12 12.96
N ASP A 219 -1.64 -8.12 13.72
CA ASP A 219 -0.89 -9.34 14.06
C ASP A 219 -1.75 -10.33 14.88
N GLN A 220 -2.49 -9.81 15.86
CA GLN A 220 -3.35 -10.62 16.74
C GLN A 220 -4.55 -11.23 16.02
N ARG A 221 -5.12 -10.54 15.03
CA ARG A 221 -6.40 -10.92 14.42
C ARG A 221 -6.30 -11.41 12.99
N CYS A 222 -5.30 -10.96 12.23
CA CYS A 222 -5.31 -11.10 10.78
C CYS A 222 -4.32 -12.13 10.23
N THR A 223 -3.35 -12.56 11.04
CA THR A 223 -2.51 -13.72 10.69
C THR A 223 -3.37 -14.98 10.56
N THR A 224 -2.87 -16.00 9.85
CA THR A 224 -3.58 -17.29 9.76
C THR A 224 -3.86 -17.89 11.14
N ALA A 225 -2.91 -17.79 12.07
CA ALA A 225 -3.11 -18.22 13.45
C ALA A 225 -4.16 -17.35 14.17
N GLY A 226 -4.11 -16.02 14.01
CA GLY A 226 -5.08 -15.10 14.60
C GLY A 226 -6.51 -15.33 14.11
N LEU A 227 -6.69 -15.57 12.81
CA LEU A 227 -7.99 -15.90 12.22
C LEU A 227 -8.53 -17.23 12.76
N ASN A 228 -7.71 -18.28 12.77
CA ASN A 228 -8.09 -19.58 13.31
C ASN A 228 -8.46 -19.49 14.80
N ALA A 229 -7.69 -18.72 15.56
CA ALA A 229 -7.98 -18.46 16.98
C ALA A 229 -9.29 -17.70 17.17
N LEU A 230 -9.59 -16.70 16.33
CA LEU A 230 -10.86 -15.98 16.37
C LEU A 230 -12.05 -16.91 16.15
N ILE A 231 -12.00 -17.74 15.09
CA ILE A 231 -13.03 -18.72 14.74
C ILE A 231 -13.22 -19.74 15.87
N ALA A 232 -12.11 -20.29 16.38
CA ALA A 232 -12.12 -21.28 17.46
C ALA A 232 -12.66 -20.72 18.78
N THR A 233 -12.24 -19.50 19.16
CA THR A 233 -12.69 -18.82 20.38
C THR A 233 -14.20 -18.67 20.41
N TYR A 234 -14.77 -18.24 19.28
CA TYR A 234 -16.21 -18.03 19.15
C TYR A 234 -16.98 -19.29 18.74
N ARG A 235 -16.29 -20.43 18.58
CA ARG A 235 -16.88 -21.73 18.20
C ARG A 235 -17.79 -21.66 16.97
N VAL A 236 -17.46 -20.76 16.04
CA VAL A 236 -18.09 -20.68 14.72
C VAL A 236 -17.29 -21.54 13.74
N THR A 237 -17.87 -21.77 12.56
CA THR A 237 -17.19 -22.44 11.46
C THR A 237 -16.62 -21.40 10.49
N ASP A 238 -15.67 -21.81 9.64
CA ASP A 238 -15.16 -20.98 8.53
C ASP A 238 -16.28 -20.45 7.64
N GLU A 239 -17.40 -21.17 7.56
CA GLU A 239 -18.59 -20.69 6.88
C GLU A 239 -19.00 -19.28 7.36
N SER A 240 -18.86 -18.93 8.63
CA SER A 240 -19.27 -17.63 9.16
C SER A 240 -18.66 -16.43 8.44
N ILE A 241 -17.49 -16.58 7.80
CA ILE A 241 -16.75 -15.50 7.14
C ILE A 241 -16.73 -15.61 5.61
N LEU A 242 -17.21 -16.70 5.01
CA LEU A 242 -17.10 -16.93 3.55
C LEU A 242 -17.83 -15.88 2.71
N ASP A 243 -18.92 -15.29 3.22
CA ASP A 243 -19.65 -14.25 2.48
C ASP A 243 -18.86 -12.95 2.32
N PHE A 244 -17.78 -12.77 3.10
CA PHE A 244 -16.92 -11.60 2.98
C PHE A 244 -15.87 -11.74 1.88
N ALA A 245 -15.63 -12.94 1.35
CA ALA A 245 -14.58 -13.19 0.37
C ALA A 245 -14.74 -12.35 -0.92
N ASP A 246 -15.98 -12.00 -1.26
CA ASP A 246 -16.30 -11.21 -2.45
C ASP A 246 -16.41 -9.71 -2.18
N GLU A 247 -16.51 -9.28 -0.92
CA GLU A 247 -16.81 -7.88 -0.57
C GLU A 247 -15.75 -6.92 -1.12
N GLU A 248 -14.47 -7.31 -1.04
CA GLU A 248 -13.40 -6.48 -1.56
C GLU A 248 -13.48 -6.34 -3.08
N SER A 249 -13.76 -7.44 -3.80
CA SER A 249 -13.87 -7.40 -5.25
C SER A 249 -15.00 -6.47 -5.73
N ILE A 250 -16.13 -6.49 -5.02
CA ILE A 250 -17.30 -5.67 -5.29
C ILE A 250 -17.00 -4.20 -4.95
N ALA A 251 -16.55 -3.93 -3.73
CA ALA A 251 -16.34 -2.57 -3.25
C ALA A 251 -15.22 -1.84 -4.01
N SER A 252 -14.11 -2.54 -4.28
CA SER A 252 -12.98 -2.00 -5.04
C SER A 252 -13.37 -1.66 -6.48
N SER A 253 -14.26 -2.44 -7.12
CA SER A 253 -14.75 -2.11 -8.48
C SER A 253 -15.74 -0.95 -8.45
N GLN A 254 -16.61 -0.89 -7.45
CA GLN A 254 -17.55 0.22 -7.28
C GLN A 254 -16.84 1.55 -6.99
N LEU A 255 -15.69 1.50 -6.33
CA LEU A 255 -14.86 2.68 -6.09
C LEU A 255 -14.32 3.28 -7.40
N GLU A 256 -14.08 2.45 -8.41
CA GLU A 256 -13.70 2.87 -9.77
C GLU A 256 -14.91 3.12 -10.70
N GLY A 257 -16.12 3.23 -10.16
CA GLY A 257 -17.32 3.58 -10.94
C GLY A 257 -18.18 2.41 -11.43
N ALA A 258 -17.92 1.15 -11.03
CA ALA A 258 -18.78 0.02 -11.41
C ALA A 258 -20.23 0.21 -10.93
N ALA A 259 -21.13 0.51 -11.86
CA ALA A 259 -22.55 0.75 -11.60
C ALA A 259 -23.32 -0.57 -11.36
N THR A 260 -23.14 -1.17 -10.18
CA THR A 260 -23.84 -2.40 -9.78
C THR A 260 -24.09 -2.41 -8.28
N THR A 261 -25.28 -2.85 -7.84
CA THR A 261 -25.57 -2.95 -6.39
C THR A 261 -24.89 -4.15 -5.77
N ARG A 262 -24.56 -4.07 -4.47
CA ARG A 262 -23.96 -5.19 -3.72
C ARG A 262 -24.78 -6.48 -3.84
N VAL A 263 -26.11 -6.38 -3.79
CA VAL A 263 -27.02 -7.54 -3.87
C VAL A 263 -26.93 -8.22 -5.23
N ILE A 264 -26.98 -7.45 -6.33
CA ILE A 264 -26.87 -7.99 -7.68
C ILE A 264 -25.49 -8.62 -7.91
N ALA A 265 -24.43 -7.93 -7.47
CA ALA A 265 -23.06 -8.40 -7.58
C ALA A 265 -22.84 -9.73 -6.84
N LYS A 266 -23.25 -9.82 -5.56
CA LYS A 266 -23.15 -11.07 -4.79
C LYS A 266 -23.93 -12.21 -5.44
N LYS A 267 -25.15 -11.94 -5.89
CA LYS A 267 -25.96 -12.97 -6.57
C LYS A 267 -25.28 -13.47 -7.83
N MET A 268 -24.79 -12.56 -8.68
CA MET A 268 -24.05 -12.90 -9.90
C MET A 268 -22.83 -13.79 -9.61
N LEU A 269 -22.01 -13.40 -8.63
CA LEU A 269 -20.79 -14.12 -8.24
C LEU A 269 -21.09 -15.52 -7.66
N ARG A 270 -22.15 -15.63 -6.84
CA ARG A 270 -22.61 -16.92 -6.28
C ARG A 270 -23.19 -17.84 -7.34
N ASP A 271 -23.99 -17.30 -8.26
CA ASP A 271 -24.65 -18.06 -9.33
C ASP A 271 -23.69 -18.46 -10.45
N GLY A 272 -22.46 -17.90 -10.48
CA GLY A 272 -21.52 -18.09 -11.58
C GLY A 272 -22.05 -17.54 -12.92
N ARG A 273 -22.94 -16.56 -12.86
CA ARG A 273 -23.56 -15.97 -14.06
C ARG A 273 -22.54 -15.09 -14.79
N LYS A 274 -22.51 -15.17 -16.11
CA LYS A 274 -21.76 -14.23 -16.96
C LYS A 274 -22.20 -12.78 -16.76
N PRO A 275 -21.29 -11.79 -16.79
CA PRO A 275 -21.64 -10.38 -16.65
C PRO A 275 -22.48 -9.91 -17.84
N ARG A 276 -23.39 -8.95 -17.59
CA ARG A 276 -24.27 -8.34 -18.60
C ARG A 276 -23.97 -6.86 -18.84
N THR A 277 -23.25 -6.23 -17.91
CA THR A 277 -22.89 -4.82 -17.97
C THR A 277 -21.39 -4.69 -17.72
N GLU A 278 -20.84 -3.56 -18.10
CA GLU A 278 -19.45 -3.20 -17.82
C GLU A 278 -19.15 -3.24 -16.31
N GLY A 279 -20.02 -2.67 -15.46
CA GLY A 279 -19.85 -2.71 -14.01
C GLY A 279 -19.86 -4.15 -13.44
N GLU A 280 -20.66 -5.05 -14.01
CA GLU A 280 -20.64 -6.47 -13.66
C GLU A 280 -19.33 -7.14 -14.11
N GLN A 281 -18.82 -6.79 -15.29
CA GLN A 281 -17.54 -7.28 -15.80
C GLN A 281 -16.39 -6.84 -14.88
N MET A 282 -16.33 -5.56 -14.50
CA MET A 282 -15.33 -5.03 -13.58
C MET A 282 -15.28 -5.83 -12.27
N ILE A 283 -16.44 -6.18 -11.71
CA ILE A 283 -16.55 -6.97 -10.47
C ILE A 283 -15.99 -8.39 -10.64
N ILE A 284 -16.32 -9.07 -11.75
CA ILE A 284 -15.81 -10.41 -12.03
C ILE A 284 -14.29 -10.38 -12.22
N CYS A 285 -13.79 -9.48 -13.06
CA CYS A 285 -12.36 -9.27 -13.29
C CYS A 285 -11.63 -9.01 -11.97
N ASN A 286 -12.18 -8.16 -11.11
CA ASN A 286 -11.56 -7.85 -9.83
C ASN A 286 -11.62 -9.04 -8.84
N ARG A 287 -12.66 -9.88 -8.88
CA ARG A 287 -12.69 -11.13 -8.09
C ARG A 287 -11.61 -12.10 -8.57
N LEU A 288 -11.43 -12.23 -9.88
CA LEU A 288 -10.39 -13.07 -10.45
C LEU A 288 -8.99 -12.54 -10.12
N LEU A 289 -8.79 -11.22 -10.19
CA LEU A 289 -7.57 -10.55 -9.74
C LEU A 289 -7.25 -10.85 -8.27
N MET A 290 -8.22 -10.75 -7.37
CA MET A 290 -8.02 -11.07 -5.95
C MET A 290 -7.70 -12.55 -5.71
N ASN A 291 -8.31 -13.45 -6.50
CA ASN A 291 -7.94 -14.87 -6.49
C ASN A 291 -6.52 -15.09 -7.02
N MET A 292 -6.12 -14.36 -8.04
CA MET A 292 -4.77 -14.41 -8.61
C MET A 292 -3.74 -13.94 -7.58
N ALA A 293 -3.98 -12.79 -6.94
CA ALA A 293 -3.17 -12.27 -5.83
C ALA A 293 -3.04 -13.29 -4.69
N TRP A 294 -4.10 -14.03 -4.37
CA TRP A 294 -4.03 -15.12 -3.40
C TRP A 294 -3.21 -16.31 -3.91
N SER A 295 -3.43 -16.77 -5.13
CA SER A 295 -2.74 -17.95 -5.68
C SER A 295 -1.23 -17.74 -5.84
N HIS A 296 -0.82 -16.56 -6.30
CA HIS A 296 0.57 -16.19 -6.54
C HIS A 296 1.25 -15.52 -5.32
N ARG A 297 0.64 -15.59 -4.12
CA ARG A 297 1.18 -14.95 -2.90
C ARG A 297 2.57 -15.44 -2.48
N HIS A 298 2.95 -16.64 -2.91
CA HIS A 298 4.26 -17.24 -2.59
C HIS A 298 5.33 -16.90 -3.62
N GLU A 299 4.95 -16.33 -4.76
CA GLU A 299 5.86 -15.96 -5.85
C GLU A 299 6.33 -14.52 -5.68
N ASP A 300 7.54 -14.23 -6.18
CA ASP A 300 8.03 -12.85 -6.25
C ASP A 300 7.23 -12.03 -7.24
N MET A 301 6.95 -10.77 -6.90
CA MET A 301 6.28 -9.87 -7.82
C MET A 301 7.25 -9.48 -8.93
N SER A 302 7.02 -10.03 -10.12
CA SER A 302 7.70 -9.68 -11.35
C SER A 302 6.91 -8.63 -12.13
N LEU A 303 7.57 -8.00 -13.12
CA LEU A 303 6.86 -7.10 -14.03
C LEU A 303 5.74 -7.85 -14.76
N ASP A 304 6.01 -9.07 -15.25
CA ASP A 304 5.03 -9.89 -15.97
C ASP A 304 3.81 -10.20 -15.09
N LEU A 305 4.02 -10.57 -13.81
CA LEU A 305 2.91 -10.80 -12.88
C LEU A 305 2.10 -9.52 -12.64
N LEU A 306 2.74 -8.35 -12.54
CA LEU A 306 2.04 -7.08 -12.41
C LEU A 306 1.23 -6.74 -13.68
N LEU A 307 1.77 -7.04 -14.87
CA LEU A 307 1.05 -6.86 -16.13
C LEU A 307 -0.12 -7.85 -16.23
N ASP A 308 0.03 -9.07 -15.74
CA ASP A 308 -1.06 -10.06 -15.66
C ASP A 308 -2.13 -9.60 -14.65
N PHE A 309 -1.73 -9.02 -13.51
CA PHE A 309 -2.66 -8.38 -12.57
C PHE A 309 -3.50 -7.33 -13.29
N HIS A 310 -2.85 -6.46 -14.07
CA HIS A 310 -3.55 -5.44 -14.84
C HIS A 310 -4.44 -6.04 -15.94
N ARG A 311 -3.95 -7.05 -16.66
CA ARG A 311 -4.72 -7.76 -17.70
C ARG A 311 -5.98 -8.37 -17.10
N GLU A 312 -5.87 -9.10 -15.99
CA GLU A 312 -7.00 -9.72 -15.30
C GLU A 312 -8.00 -8.66 -14.81
N ALA A 313 -7.50 -7.54 -14.29
CA ALA A 313 -8.34 -6.45 -13.80
C ALA A 313 -9.21 -5.79 -14.90
N THR A 314 -8.77 -5.82 -16.16
CA THR A 314 -9.30 -4.96 -17.22
C THR A 314 -9.85 -5.73 -18.43
N THR A 315 -9.61 -7.03 -18.52
CA THR A 315 -10.05 -7.86 -19.65
C THR A 315 -11.58 -7.81 -19.81
N GLY A 316 -12.04 -7.57 -21.04
CA GLY A 316 -13.46 -7.59 -21.40
C GLY A 316 -14.28 -6.38 -20.92
N VAL A 317 -13.64 -5.39 -20.28
CA VAL A 317 -14.26 -4.08 -20.01
C VAL A 317 -14.30 -3.33 -21.33
N ASP A 318 -15.51 -3.01 -21.81
CA ASP A 318 -15.74 -2.41 -23.13
C ASP A 318 -15.52 -0.88 -23.09
N ASP A 319 -14.27 -0.48 -22.85
CA ASP A 319 -13.83 0.91 -22.90
C ASP A 319 -12.46 1.00 -23.59
N LYS A 320 -12.38 1.92 -24.57
CA LYS A 320 -11.21 2.18 -25.41
C LYS A 320 -10.00 2.68 -24.62
N ASN A 321 -10.20 3.13 -23.39
CA ASN A 321 -9.13 3.57 -22.49
C ASN A 321 -8.41 2.39 -21.81
N TYR A 322 -9.01 1.19 -21.80
CA TYR A 322 -8.36 0.01 -21.23
C TYR A 322 -7.46 -0.67 -22.24
N HIS A 323 -6.18 -0.82 -21.84
CA HIS A 323 -5.16 -1.55 -22.58
C HIS A 323 -4.64 -2.72 -21.72
N PRO A 324 -5.32 -3.89 -21.72
CA PRO A 324 -5.04 -4.96 -20.76
C PRO A 324 -3.59 -5.46 -20.80
N GLY A 325 -2.91 -5.30 -19.67
CA GLY A 325 -1.51 -5.71 -19.49
C GLY A 325 -0.47 -4.85 -20.20
N GLU A 326 -0.82 -3.66 -20.68
CA GLU A 326 0.10 -2.75 -21.38
C GLU A 326 0.39 -1.50 -20.55
N LEU A 327 1.67 -1.17 -20.39
CA LEU A 327 2.09 0.11 -19.79
C LEU A 327 1.73 1.25 -20.74
N ARG A 328 1.42 2.42 -20.17
CA ARG A 328 1.21 3.62 -20.98
C ARG A 328 2.48 4.05 -21.71
N THR A 329 2.30 4.62 -22.89
CA THR A 329 3.40 5.12 -23.74
C THR A 329 3.39 6.65 -23.87
N THR A 330 2.39 7.30 -23.27
CA THR A 330 2.10 8.73 -23.36
C THR A 330 1.90 9.35 -21.98
N ASP A 331 1.99 10.67 -21.90
CA ASP A 331 1.87 11.48 -20.67
C ASP A 331 0.49 12.15 -20.55
N ASP A 332 -0.49 11.67 -21.30
CA ASP A 332 -1.88 12.14 -21.31
C ASP A 332 -2.73 11.55 -20.19
N VAL A 333 -2.11 10.89 -19.20
CA VAL A 333 -2.78 10.40 -17.99
C VAL A 333 -2.59 11.38 -16.84
N TRP A 334 -3.62 11.55 -16.02
CA TRP A 334 -3.55 12.32 -14.79
C TRP A 334 -4.48 11.74 -13.73
N VAL A 335 -4.16 11.97 -12.46
CA VAL A 335 -5.08 11.64 -11.37
C VAL A 335 -5.94 12.87 -11.13
N GLY A 336 -7.25 12.75 -11.37
CA GLY A 336 -8.21 13.83 -11.22
C GLY A 336 -9.21 13.64 -10.07
N ASP A 337 -9.89 14.72 -9.67
CA ASP A 337 -11.12 14.61 -8.88
C ASP A 337 -12.36 14.40 -9.77
N ASP A 338 -13.51 14.17 -9.14
CA ASP A 338 -14.81 14.01 -9.81
C ASP A 338 -15.24 15.24 -10.64
N MET A 339 -14.56 16.38 -10.50
CA MET A 339 -14.82 17.62 -11.24
C MET A 339 -13.84 17.81 -12.42
N GLY A 340 -12.93 16.86 -12.65
CA GLY A 340 -11.94 16.89 -13.71
C GLY A 340 -10.71 17.74 -13.40
N ASN A 341 -10.53 18.20 -12.15
CA ASN A 341 -9.32 18.94 -11.76
C ASN A 341 -8.15 17.97 -11.64
N VAL A 342 -7.00 18.34 -12.20
CA VAL A 342 -5.75 17.58 -12.03
C VAL A 342 -5.27 17.71 -10.58
N ILE A 343 -5.35 16.61 -9.83
CA ILE A 343 -4.80 16.49 -8.47
C ILE A 343 -3.30 16.21 -8.53
N HIS A 344 -2.91 15.22 -9.34
CA HIS A 344 -1.53 14.75 -9.45
C HIS A 344 -1.16 14.46 -10.90
N ARG A 345 0.09 14.75 -11.24
CA ARG A 345 0.71 14.41 -12.52
C ARG A 345 1.76 13.32 -12.29
N PRO A 346 1.53 12.10 -12.81
CA PRO A 346 2.47 11.00 -12.63
C PRO A 346 3.83 11.29 -13.32
N PRO A 347 4.87 10.49 -13.03
CA PRO A 347 6.15 10.52 -13.75
C PRO A 347 5.99 10.44 -15.27
N GLU A 348 7.01 10.74 -16.06
CA GLU A 348 6.90 10.61 -17.53
C GLU A 348 6.81 9.13 -17.96
N ALA A 349 6.15 8.83 -19.07
CA ALA A 349 5.94 7.46 -19.58
C ALA A 349 7.27 6.72 -19.78
N ALA A 350 8.30 7.45 -20.22
CA ALA A 350 9.66 6.92 -20.39
C ALA A 350 10.30 6.46 -19.06
N GLU A 351 9.85 6.97 -17.92
CA GLU A 351 10.37 6.65 -16.58
C GLU A 351 9.61 5.49 -15.91
N VAL A 352 8.38 5.19 -16.37
CA VAL A 352 7.49 4.20 -15.74
C VAL A 352 8.13 2.82 -15.61
N MET A 353 8.77 2.33 -16.68
CA MET A 353 9.35 0.98 -16.68
C MET A 353 10.43 0.83 -15.60
N GLU A 354 11.32 1.82 -15.46
CA GLU A 354 12.38 1.78 -14.47
C GLU A 354 11.85 1.99 -13.05
N ALA A 355 10.87 2.89 -12.90
CA ALA A 355 10.17 3.12 -11.63
C ALA A 355 9.50 1.84 -11.12
N LEU A 356 8.80 1.11 -11.99
CA LEU A 356 8.17 -0.16 -11.64
C LEU A 356 9.20 -1.23 -11.28
N ARG A 357 10.26 -1.42 -12.08
CA ARG A 357 11.30 -2.41 -11.76
C ARG A 357 11.91 -2.17 -10.38
N SER A 358 12.20 -0.91 -10.08
CA SER A 358 12.71 -0.51 -8.77
C SER A 358 11.70 -0.78 -7.65
N LEU A 359 10.41 -0.45 -7.87
CA LEU A 359 9.34 -0.69 -6.90
C LEU A 359 9.15 -2.19 -6.63
N LEU A 360 9.16 -3.02 -7.67
CA LEU A 360 8.96 -4.46 -7.56
C LEU A 360 10.13 -5.15 -6.88
N LEU A 361 11.37 -4.72 -7.16
CA LEU A 361 12.54 -5.17 -6.40
C LEU A 361 12.37 -4.87 -4.90
N TRP A 362 11.96 -3.64 -4.57
CA TRP A 362 11.67 -3.24 -3.19
C TRP A 362 10.51 -4.04 -2.56
N ALA A 363 9.46 -4.31 -3.34
CA ALA A 363 8.31 -5.13 -2.95
C ALA A 363 8.71 -6.55 -2.54
N ASN A 364 9.77 -7.11 -3.13
CA ASN A 364 10.27 -8.45 -2.84
C ASN A 364 11.28 -8.52 -1.68
N MET A 365 11.80 -7.38 -1.18
CA MET A 365 12.73 -7.36 -0.04
C MET A 365 12.03 -7.67 1.30
N SER A 366 12.65 -8.49 2.15
CA SER A 366 12.16 -8.86 3.49
C SER A 366 12.40 -7.80 4.57
N HIS A 367 11.78 -6.63 4.45
CA HIS A 367 11.89 -5.55 5.43
C HIS A 367 11.35 -5.92 6.83
N GLU A 368 10.46 -6.91 6.91
CA GLU A 368 9.93 -7.46 8.15
C GLU A 368 10.96 -8.25 8.97
N LYS A 369 12.10 -8.60 8.36
CA LYS A 369 13.21 -9.31 9.01
C LYS A 369 14.38 -8.39 9.38
N GLU A 370 14.31 -7.11 9.04
CA GLU A 370 15.35 -6.13 9.35
C GLU A 370 15.38 -5.82 10.85
N THR A 371 16.58 -5.67 11.42
CA THR A 371 16.78 -5.38 12.85
C THR A 371 17.15 -3.93 13.12
N ALA A 372 17.58 -3.19 12.09
CA ALA A 372 17.83 -1.76 12.21
C ALA A 372 16.49 -1.01 12.24
N TRP A 373 16.28 -0.19 13.27
CA TRP A 373 14.99 0.47 13.52
C TRP A 373 14.46 1.34 12.36
N LYS A 374 15.35 1.92 11.52
CA LYS A 374 14.96 2.67 10.31
C LYS A 374 14.73 1.80 9.07
N ARG A 375 15.08 0.52 9.12
CA ARG A 375 14.93 -0.43 7.99
C ARG A 375 13.83 -1.45 8.25
N TYR A 376 13.52 -1.73 9.50
CA TYR A 376 12.36 -2.53 9.87
C TYR A 376 11.08 -1.86 9.38
N MET A 377 10.26 -2.64 8.67
CA MET A 377 8.95 -2.21 8.21
C MET A 377 7.93 -3.32 8.43
N HIS A 378 6.88 -2.99 9.16
CA HIS A 378 5.77 -3.91 9.36
C HIS A 378 5.09 -4.23 8.00
N PRO A 379 4.71 -5.49 7.71
CA PRO A 379 4.12 -5.87 6.43
C PRO A 379 2.88 -5.07 6.02
N MET A 380 2.01 -4.73 6.97
CA MET A 380 0.86 -3.85 6.73
C MET A 380 1.29 -2.47 6.20
N THR A 381 2.32 -1.87 6.81
CA THR A 381 2.86 -0.58 6.36
C THR A 381 3.43 -0.70 4.95
N LYS A 382 4.17 -1.78 4.68
CA LYS A 382 4.70 -2.07 3.34
C LYS A 382 3.60 -2.20 2.29
N ALA A 383 2.51 -2.92 2.60
CA ALA A 383 1.35 -3.06 1.74
C ALA A 383 0.69 -1.71 1.41
N ILE A 384 0.52 -0.84 2.41
CA ILE A 384 0.02 0.52 2.22
C ILE A 384 0.95 1.36 1.34
N ILE A 385 2.27 1.22 1.51
CA ILE A 385 3.25 1.93 0.69
C ILE A 385 3.18 1.47 -0.77
N LEU A 386 3.07 0.16 -1.04
CA LEU A 386 2.90 -0.36 -2.40
C LEU A 386 1.63 0.18 -3.08
N HIS A 387 0.53 0.26 -2.33
CA HIS A 387 -0.71 0.88 -2.79
C HIS A 387 -0.45 2.32 -3.24
N PHE A 388 0.16 3.15 -2.38
CA PHE A 388 0.47 4.54 -2.71
C PHE A 388 1.30 4.64 -3.99
N TYR A 389 2.34 3.82 -4.13
CA TYR A 389 3.27 3.94 -5.25
C TYR A 389 2.70 3.55 -6.61
N ILE A 390 1.82 2.55 -6.68
CA ILE A 390 1.12 2.27 -7.95
C ILE A 390 0.20 3.45 -8.31
N GLY A 391 -0.50 4.03 -7.32
CA GLY A 391 -1.30 5.24 -7.54
C GLY A 391 -0.48 6.44 -8.01
N TYR A 392 0.71 6.65 -7.43
CA TYR A 392 1.63 7.74 -7.73
C TYR A 392 2.33 7.58 -9.10
N ILE A 393 2.85 6.39 -9.42
CA ILE A 393 3.53 6.10 -10.69
C ILE A 393 2.51 6.09 -11.84
N HIS A 394 1.29 5.61 -11.57
CA HIS A 394 0.20 5.52 -12.53
C HIS A 394 0.63 4.84 -13.86
N PRO A 395 1.06 3.56 -13.80
CA PRO A 395 1.72 2.90 -14.93
C PRO A 395 0.83 2.56 -16.13
N PHE A 396 -0.49 2.48 -15.94
CA PHE A 396 -1.45 2.07 -16.96
C PHE A 396 -2.35 3.23 -17.40
N TYR A 397 -3.02 3.10 -18.54
CA TYR A 397 -4.01 4.08 -19.01
C TYR A 397 -5.24 4.16 -18.10
N ASP A 398 -5.69 3.02 -17.56
CA ASP A 398 -6.76 2.91 -16.56
C ASP A 398 -6.52 1.63 -15.72
N GLY A 399 -7.35 1.34 -14.72
CA GLY A 399 -7.25 0.15 -13.86
C GLY A 399 -6.22 0.26 -12.73
N ASN A 400 -5.47 1.37 -12.65
CA ASN A 400 -4.41 1.60 -11.67
C ASN A 400 -4.89 1.42 -10.22
N GLY A 401 -6.09 1.94 -9.87
CA GLY A 401 -6.64 1.81 -8.52
C GLY A 401 -6.89 0.36 -8.10
N ARG A 402 -7.50 -0.45 -9.00
CA ARG A 402 -7.75 -1.88 -8.75
C ARG A 402 -6.45 -2.67 -8.60
N VAL A 403 -5.46 -2.41 -9.46
CA VAL A 403 -4.13 -3.05 -9.39
C VAL A 403 -3.39 -2.64 -8.11
N ALA A 404 -3.43 -1.37 -7.72
CA ALA A 404 -2.78 -0.88 -6.50
C ALA A 404 -3.33 -1.56 -5.25
N ARG A 405 -4.65 -1.75 -5.18
CA ARG A 405 -5.31 -2.47 -4.09
C ARG A 405 -4.99 -3.96 -4.14
N ALA A 406 -5.04 -4.61 -5.30
CA ALA A 406 -4.66 -6.01 -5.43
C ALA A 406 -3.21 -6.26 -5.00
N LEU A 407 -2.27 -5.37 -5.33
CA LEU A 407 -0.87 -5.45 -4.90
C LEU A 407 -0.72 -5.26 -3.37
N CYS A 408 -1.50 -4.36 -2.78
CA CYS A 408 -1.61 -4.23 -1.31
C CYS A 408 -2.01 -5.56 -0.66
N TYR A 409 -3.08 -6.18 -1.16
CA TYR A 409 -3.56 -7.46 -0.65
C TYR A 409 -2.57 -8.61 -0.90
N TRP A 410 -1.93 -8.67 -2.08
CA TRP A 410 -0.89 -9.64 -2.37
C TRP A 410 0.24 -9.57 -1.32
N MET A 411 0.69 -8.37 -0.95
CA MET A 411 1.74 -8.19 0.07
C MET A 411 1.29 -8.69 1.46
N LEU A 412 0.04 -8.46 1.83
CA LEU A 412 -0.56 -8.99 3.08
C LEU A 412 -0.69 -10.52 3.05
N PHE A 413 -1.14 -11.09 1.93
CA PHE A 413 -1.25 -12.55 1.74
C PHE A 413 0.10 -13.24 1.80
N ARG A 414 1.10 -12.67 1.13
CA ARG A 414 2.49 -13.15 1.09
C ARG A 414 3.13 -13.23 2.47
N THR A 415 2.77 -12.31 3.35
CA THR A 415 3.30 -12.23 4.72
C THR A 415 2.43 -12.93 5.76
N GLY A 416 1.45 -13.74 5.32
CA GLY A 416 0.70 -14.64 6.19
C GLY A 416 -0.55 -14.04 6.84
N TYR A 417 -0.95 -12.81 6.46
CA TYR A 417 -2.16 -12.16 6.95
C TYR A 417 -3.41 -12.61 6.17
N SER A 418 -3.75 -13.90 6.29
CA SER A 418 -4.82 -14.52 5.51
C SER A 418 -6.23 -14.03 5.82
N ALA A 419 -6.48 -13.40 6.98
CA ALA A 419 -7.79 -12.80 7.27
C ALA A 419 -8.18 -11.71 6.27
N PHE A 420 -7.21 -11.05 5.62
CA PHE A 420 -7.52 -10.09 4.57
C PHE A 420 -8.24 -10.72 3.37
N ARG A 421 -8.27 -12.05 3.24
CA ARG A 421 -9.15 -12.71 2.27
C ARG A 421 -10.65 -12.45 2.53
N TYR A 422 -10.98 -12.04 3.75
CA TYR A 422 -12.34 -11.79 4.24
C TYR A 422 -12.53 -10.37 4.79
N ILE A 423 -11.56 -9.47 4.57
CA ILE A 423 -11.64 -8.07 5.01
C ILE A 423 -11.70 -7.21 3.76
N SER A 424 -12.71 -6.34 3.67
CA SER A 424 -12.79 -5.34 2.60
C SER A 424 -12.37 -3.97 3.11
N ILE A 425 -11.17 -3.53 2.69
CA ILE A 425 -10.67 -2.17 2.91
C ILE A 425 -11.45 -1.21 2.02
N SER A 426 -11.72 -1.59 0.76
CA SER A 426 -12.39 -0.73 -0.21
C SER A 426 -13.82 -0.36 0.19
N LYS A 427 -14.53 -1.23 0.92
CA LYS A 427 -15.86 -0.93 1.46
C LYS A 427 -15.86 0.36 2.27
N LEU A 428 -14.84 0.55 3.11
CA LEU A 428 -14.71 1.73 3.96
C LEU A 428 -14.11 2.94 3.22
N LEU A 429 -13.22 2.72 2.25
CA LEU A 429 -12.71 3.81 1.41
C LEU A 429 -13.83 4.47 0.60
N LYS A 430 -14.79 3.67 0.13
CA LYS A 430 -15.97 4.13 -0.60
C LYS A 430 -16.89 5.04 0.24
N GLU A 431 -16.87 4.92 1.56
CA GLU A 431 -17.66 5.79 2.44
C GLU A 431 -17.12 7.23 2.49
N ALA A 432 -15.82 7.43 2.19
CA ALA A 432 -15.16 8.73 2.31
C ALA A 432 -14.08 8.97 1.21
N PRO A 433 -14.46 8.97 -0.08
CA PRO A 433 -13.50 9.08 -1.21
C PRO A 433 -12.68 10.38 -1.16
N LYS A 434 -13.27 11.49 -0.69
CA LYS A 434 -12.58 12.78 -0.55
C LYS A 434 -11.42 12.74 0.44
N GLU A 435 -11.56 12.00 1.54
CA GLU A 435 -10.49 11.89 2.54
C GLU A 435 -9.35 11.01 2.04
N TYR A 436 -9.67 9.96 1.29
CA TYR A 436 -8.69 9.12 0.62
C TYR A 436 -7.86 9.90 -0.40
N ALA A 437 -8.50 10.68 -1.29
CA ALA A 437 -7.80 11.57 -2.21
C ALA A 437 -6.98 12.65 -1.48
N ARG A 438 -7.51 13.21 -0.39
CA ARG A 438 -6.79 14.20 0.43
C ARG A 438 -5.54 13.63 1.07
N ALA A 439 -5.52 12.34 1.43
CA ALA A 439 -4.35 11.70 2.02
C ALA A 439 -3.18 11.60 1.03
N TYR A 440 -3.46 11.35 -0.26
CA TYR A 440 -2.46 11.48 -1.33
C TYR A 440 -1.96 12.92 -1.44
N LEU A 441 -2.87 13.89 -1.58
CA LEU A 441 -2.50 15.29 -1.77
C LEU A 441 -1.66 15.84 -0.60
N ARG A 442 -1.98 15.47 0.65
CA ARG A 442 -1.20 15.85 1.83
C ARG A 442 0.21 15.29 1.82
N THR A 443 0.38 14.07 1.30
CA THR A 443 1.70 13.45 1.14
C THR A 443 2.54 14.24 0.15
N GLU A 444 1.98 14.52 -1.04
CA GLU A 444 2.70 15.23 -2.10
C GLU A 444 3.01 16.69 -1.75
N THR A 445 2.11 17.36 -1.03
CA THR A 445 2.28 18.77 -0.65
C THR A 445 3.11 18.98 0.63
N ASP A 446 3.47 17.91 1.34
CA ASP A 446 4.31 17.96 2.54
C ASP A 446 5.63 17.19 2.35
N ASP A 447 6.40 17.55 1.34
CA ASP A 447 7.74 17.02 1.08
C ASP A 447 7.78 15.47 0.98
N MET A 448 6.71 14.86 0.43
CA MET A 448 6.53 13.41 0.36
C MET A 448 6.53 12.70 1.74
N ASP A 449 5.98 13.36 2.76
CA ASP A 449 5.68 12.74 4.05
C ASP A 449 4.47 11.79 3.91
N LEU A 450 4.76 10.51 3.71
CA LEU A 450 3.77 9.45 3.52
C LEU A 450 3.03 9.08 4.81
N THR A 451 3.39 9.68 5.95
CA THR A 451 2.72 9.44 7.23
C THR A 451 1.21 9.73 7.15
N TYR A 452 0.77 10.74 6.37
CA TYR A 452 -0.66 11.02 6.20
C TYR A 452 -1.43 9.88 5.56
N PHE A 453 -0.89 9.34 4.46
CA PHE A 453 -1.50 8.23 3.75
C PHE A 453 -1.49 6.97 4.60
N ILE A 454 -0.37 6.68 5.25
CA ILE A 454 -0.23 5.52 6.13
C ILE A 454 -1.18 5.59 7.32
N GLU A 455 -1.31 6.74 7.99
CA GLU A 455 -2.24 6.92 9.11
C GLU A 455 -3.70 6.84 8.68
N TYR A 456 -4.04 7.41 7.53
CA TYR A 456 -5.40 7.30 7.00
C TYR A 456 -5.73 5.84 6.70
N GLN A 457 -4.88 5.17 5.91
CA GLN A 457 -5.08 3.78 5.51
C GLN A 457 -5.05 2.81 6.70
N SER A 458 -4.18 3.03 7.69
CA SER A 458 -4.11 2.17 8.88
C SER A 458 -5.41 2.24 9.69
N ARG A 459 -6.01 3.42 9.85
CA ARG A 459 -7.31 3.59 10.53
C ARG A 459 -8.46 2.93 9.76
N ILE A 460 -8.42 2.96 8.43
CA ILE A 460 -9.37 2.22 7.61
C ILE A 460 -9.20 0.71 7.80
N ILE A 461 -7.95 0.21 7.81
CA ILE A 461 -7.66 -1.19 8.09
C ILE A 461 -8.16 -1.58 9.49
N GLU A 462 -7.89 -0.78 10.51
CA GLU A 462 -8.38 -1.02 11.88
C GLU A 462 -9.89 -1.21 11.92
N ARG A 463 -10.64 -0.29 11.30
CA ARG A 463 -12.11 -0.40 11.20
C ARG A 463 -12.52 -1.67 10.47
N ALA A 464 -11.86 -1.99 9.35
CA ALA A 464 -12.19 -3.18 8.56
C ALA A 464 -11.91 -4.50 9.32
N VAL A 465 -10.85 -4.54 10.12
CA VAL A 465 -10.53 -5.67 11.01
C VAL A 465 -11.59 -5.80 12.10
N ASN A 466 -11.98 -4.69 12.73
CA ASN A 466 -13.02 -4.69 13.77
C ASN A 466 -14.40 -5.09 13.22
N ASP A 467 -14.74 -4.69 11.98
CA ASP A 467 -15.97 -5.13 11.29
C ASP A 467 -16.02 -6.67 11.18
N LEU A 468 -14.90 -7.32 10.82
CA LEU A 468 -14.82 -8.79 10.72
C LEU A 468 -14.97 -9.44 12.10
N VAL A 469 -14.27 -8.93 13.12
CA VAL A 469 -14.35 -9.46 14.49
C VAL A 469 -15.78 -9.35 15.04
N ALA A 470 -16.40 -8.17 14.90
CA ALA A 470 -17.77 -7.94 15.35
C ALA A 470 -18.78 -8.84 14.62
N HIS A 471 -18.56 -9.11 13.33
CA HIS A 471 -19.39 -10.05 12.57
C HIS A 471 -19.28 -11.48 13.11
N VAL A 472 -18.07 -11.96 13.37
CA VAL A 472 -17.84 -13.29 13.95
C VAL A 472 -18.48 -13.40 15.33
N GLU A 473 -18.27 -12.40 16.19
CA GLU A 473 -18.87 -12.30 17.53
C GLU A 473 -20.40 -12.34 17.49
N THR A 474 -21.00 -11.50 16.64
CA THR A 474 -22.46 -11.43 16.49
C THR A 474 -23.02 -12.75 15.95
N SER A 475 -22.33 -13.38 15.00
CA SER A 475 -22.73 -14.68 14.43
C SER A 475 -22.69 -15.78 15.48
N ALA A 476 -21.66 -15.79 16.32
CA ALA A 476 -21.50 -16.73 17.41
C ALA A 476 -22.59 -16.58 18.47
N PHE A 477 -22.85 -15.35 18.90
CA PHE A 477 -23.88 -15.04 19.87
C PHE A 477 -25.26 -15.50 19.38
N ARG A 478 -25.63 -15.17 18.13
CA ARG A 478 -26.90 -15.59 17.53
C ARG A 478 -27.04 -17.11 17.46
N LEU A 479 -25.97 -17.81 17.09
CA LEU A 479 -25.99 -19.27 17.02
C LEU A 479 -26.11 -19.91 18.40
N GLN A 480 -25.41 -19.37 19.41
CA GLN A 480 -25.50 -19.84 20.78
C GLN A 480 -26.90 -19.61 21.35
N GLU A 481 -27.48 -18.43 21.15
CA GLU A 481 -28.83 -18.10 21.59
C GLU A 481 -29.86 -19.05 20.95
N LEU A 482 -29.74 -19.29 19.64
CA LEU A 482 -30.62 -20.21 18.92
C LEU A 482 -30.49 -21.64 19.46
N ARG A 483 -29.27 -22.13 19.68
CA ARG A 483 -29.01 -23.48 20.19
C ARG A 483 -29.50 -23.67 21.62
N ALA A 484 -29.27 -22.70 22.50
CA ALA A 484 -29.79 -22.73 23.87
C ALA A 484 -31.32 -22.78 23.86
N TRP A 485 -31.96 -21.91 23.08
CA TRP A 485 -33.41 -21.91 22.94
C TRP A 485 -33.96 -23.23 22.36
N MET A 486 -33.30 -23.83 21.37
CA MET A 486 -33.68 -25.16 20.85
C MET A 486 -33.44 -26.28 21.86
N ALA A 487 -32.47 -26.16 22.77
CA ALA A 487 -32.26 -27.10 23.86
C ALA A 487 -33.39 -27.03 24.89
N ASP A 488 -33.72 -25.81 25.33
CA ASP A 488 -34.76 -25.57 26.34
C ASP A 488 -36.16 -26.00 25.85
N THR A 489 -36.39 -25.93 24.55
CA THR A 489 -37.64 -26.37 23.90
C THR A 489 -37.63 -27.82 23.46
N GLY A 490 -36.51 -28.54 23.61
CA GLY A 490 -36.35 -29.93 23.15
C GLY A 490 -36.25 -30.10 21.63
N LEU A 491 -36.20 -29.01 20.86
CA LEU A 491 -36.18 -29.01 19.39
C LEU A 491 -34.86 -29.46 18.76
N LEU A 492 -33.76 -29.49 19.53
CA LEU A 492 -32.44 -29.91 19.02
C LEU A 492 -32.45 -31.31 18.38
N THR A 493 -33.28 -32.23 18.88
CA THR A 493 -33.38 -33.61 18.36
C THR A 493 -34.37 -33.77 17.20
N HIS A 494 -35.12 -32.73 16.85
CA HIS A 494 -36.14 -32.77 15.79
C HIS A 494 -35.59 -32.39 14.40
N LEU A 495 -34.39 -31.82 14.34
CA LEU A 495 -33.75 -31.45 13.09
C LEU A 495 -32.70 -32.49 12.70
N SER A 496 -32.78 -32.97 11.46
CA SER A 496 -31.66 -33.72 10.86
C SER A 496 -30.39 -32.86 10.81
N ASP A 497 -29.22 -33.51 10.76
CA ASP A 497 -27.94 -32.82 10.64
C ASP A 497 -27.88 -31.86 9.44
N LEU A 498 -28.52 -32.24 8.33
CA LEU A 498 -28.63 -31.39 7.14
C LEU A 498 -29.49 -30.15 7.40
N GLN A 499 -30.65 -30.30 8.05
CA GLN A 499 -31.51 -29.16 8.38
C GLN A 499 -30.82 -28.22 9.39
N MET A 500 -30.16 -28.78 10.41
CA MET A 500 -29.34 -28.00 11.35
C MET A 500 -28.24 -27.22 10.65
N SER A 501 -27.59 -27.83 9.66
CA SER A 501 -26.56 -27.18 8.86
C SER A 501 -27.12 -26.06 7.97
N ILE A 502 -28.33 -26.23 7.41
CA ILE A 502 -29.01 -25.19 6.64
C ILE A 502 -29.44 -24.03 7.54
N VAL A 503 -30.06 -24.32 8.70
CA VAL A 503 -30.46 -23.29 9.68
C VAL A 503 -29.25 -22.52 10.21
N THR A 504 -28.15 -23.20 10.51
CA THR A 504 -26.89 -22.54 10.90
C THR A 504 -26.37 -21.63 9.79
N SER A 505 -26.40 -22.10 8.54
CA SER A 505 -26.04 -21.29 7.37
C SER A 505 -26.92 -20.05 7.21
N MET A 506 -28.22 -20.14 7.53
CA MET A 506 -29.15 -19.00 7.48
C MET A 506 -28.82 -17.93 8.53
N ILE A 507 -28.30 -18.31 9.69
CA ILE A 507 -27.85 -17.36 10.72
C ILE A 507 -26.61 -16.60 10.26
N TYR A 508 -25.65 -17.31 9.65
CA TYR A 508 -24.46 -16.68 9.08
C TYR A 508 -24.81 -15.81 7.88
N PHE A 509 -25.79 -16.23 7.06
CA PHE A 509 -26.14 -15.57 5.80
C PHE A 509 -27.65 -15.35 5.63
N PRO A 510 -28.22 -14.31 6.28
CA PRO A 510 -29.66 -14.03 6.23
C PRO A 510 -30.20 -13.72 4.83
N GLU A 511 -29.34 -13.36 3.88
CA GLU A 511 -29.69 -13.03 2.49
C GLU A 511 -29.35 -14.14 1.50
N ARG A 512 -28.96 -15.32 1.99
CA ARG A 512 -28.64 -16.45 1.12
C ARG A 512 -29.91 -17.09 0.59
N GLU A 513 -29.97 -17.20 -0.73
CA GLU A 513 -30.92 -18.07 -1.42
C GLU A 513 -30.30 -19.46 -1.55
N TYR A 514 -31.13 -20.48 -1.35
CA TYR A 514 -30.77 -21.88 -1.48
C TYR A 514 -31.52 -22.46 -2.66
N THR A 515 -30.85 -23.32 -3.42
CA THR A 515 -31.46 -24.21 -4.41
C THR A 515 -31.14 -25.64 -4.04
N ILE A 516 -31.93 -26.60 -4.55
CA ILE A 516 -31.64 -28.02 -4.36
C ILE A 516 -30.20 -28.33 -4.81
N LYS A 517 -29.79 -27.78 -5.98
CA LYS A 517 -28.43 -27.92 -6.51
C LYS A 517 -27.37 -27.38 -5.54
N SER A 518 -27.56 -26.17 -5.01
CA SER A 518 -26.59 -25.58 -4.08
C SER A 518 -26.45 -26.36 -2.78
N VAL A 519 -27.52 -26.99 -2.30
CA VAL A 519 -27.50 -27.81 -1.08
C VAL A 519 -26.83 -29.15 -1.36
N THR A 520 -27.13 -29.80 -2.49
CA THR A 520 -26.46 -31.04 -2.88
C THR A 520 -24.96 -30.86 -3.05
N GLU A 521 -24.53 -29.80 -3.74
CA GLU A 521 -23.10 -29.53 -3.98
C GLU A 521 -22.37 -29.17 -2.70
N LYS A 522 -23.00 -28.36 -1.84
CA LYS A 522 -22.36 -27.88 -0.61
C LYS A 522 -22.25 -28.97 0.46
N TYR A 523 -23.30 -29.74 0.67
CA TYR A 523 -23.37 -30.72 1.77
C TYR A 523 -23.11 -32.16 1.32
N GLY A 524 -22.86 -32.40 0.02
CA GLY A 524 -22.53 -33.74 -0.49
C GLY A 524 -23.68 -34.74 -0.40
N VAL A 525 -24.93 -34.28 -0.44
CA VAL A 525 -26.14 -35.12 -0.27
C VAL A 525 -26.85 -35.39 -1.60
N ALA A 526 -27.66 -36.44 -1.65
CA ALA A 526 -28.49 -36.74 -2.81
C ALA A 526 -29.56 -35.64 -3.04
N ARG A 527 -29.96 -35.45 -4.31
CA ARG A 527 -30.96 -34.45 -4.72
C ARG A 527 -32.29 -34.61 -3.98
N SER A 528 -32.75 -35.85 -3.80
CA SER A 528 -33.98 -36.16 -3.05
C SER A 528 -33.86 -35.75 -1.58
N THR A 529 -32.73 -36.03 -0.93
CA THR A 529 -32.46 -35.65 0.47
C THR A 529 -32.45 -34.13 0.64
N ALA A 530 -31.76 -33.40 -0.25
CA ALA A 530 -31.76 -31.94 -0.24
C ALA A 530 -33.17 -31.35 -0.44
N GLN A 531 -33.97 -31.93 -1.34
CA GLN A 531 -35.34 -31.52 -1.57
C GLN A 531 -36.22 -31.74 -0.33
N VAL A 532 -36.17 -32.92 0.28
CA VAL A 532 -36.95 -33.24 1.49
C VAL A 532 -36.60 -32.27 2.63
N ALA A 533 -35.31 -32.01 2.86
CA ALA A 533 -34.89 -31.08 3.90
C ALA A 533 -35.42 -29.65 3.66
N LEU A 534 -35.30 -29.15 2.42
CA LEU A 534 -35.77 -27.81 2.07
C LEU A 534 -37.30 -27.67 2.14
N GLU A 535 -38.06 -28.65 1.64
CA GLU A 535 -39.52 -28.64 1.73
C GLU A 535 -40.01 -28.76 3.18
N SER A 536 -39.36 -29.59 4.00
CA SER A 536 -39.68 -29.69 5.44
C SER A 536 -39.48 -28.34 6.15
N LEU A 537 -38.38 -27.62 5.87
CA LEU A 537 -38.15 -26.28 6.42
C LEU A 537 -39.17 -25.23 5.90
N VAL A 538 -39.71 -25.41 4.69
CA VAL A 538 -40.78 -24.56 4.16
C VAL A 538 -42.12 -24.86 4.85
N ASN A 539 -42.46 -26.14 5.05
CA ASN A 539 -43.67 -26.56 5.75
C ASN A 539 -43.69 -26.05 7.20
N ALA A 540 -42.54 -26.13 7.87
CA ALA A 540 -42.33 -25.55 9.19
C ALA A 540 -42.36 -24.00 9.22
N ARG A 541 -42.46 -23.34 8.06
CA ARG A 541 -42.42 -21.87 7.89
C ARG A 541 -41.09 -21.24 8.32
N ILE A 542 -40.00 -22.01 8.35
CA ILE A 542 -38.63 -21.54 8.60
C ILE A 542 -38.06 -20.88 7.33
N MET A 543 -38.42 -21.43 6.17
CA MET A 543 -38.07 -20.90 4.85
C MET A 543 -39.31 -20.50 4.06
N THR A 544 -39.09 -19.72 3.01
CA THR A 544 -40.08 -19.41 1.98
C THR A 544 -39.58 -19.98 0.66
N LYS A 545 -40.49 -20.51 -0.15
CA LYS A 545 -40.19 -21.04 -1.48
C LYS A 545 -40.74 -20.07 -2.53
N ALA A 546 -39.91 -19.74 -3.51
CA ALA A 546 -40.28 -18.95 -4.68
C ALA A 546 -39.88 -19.69 -5.96
N GLY A 547 -40.67 -19.52 -7.03
CA GLY A 547 -40.45 -20.19 -8.31
C GLY A 547 -40.79 -21.69 -8.28
N GLY A 548 -40.22 -22.45 -9.22
CA GLY A 548 -40.49 -23.89 -9.36
C GLY A 548 -41.66 -24.26 -10.27
N SER A 549 -42.28 -23.30 -10.97
CA SER A 549 -43.20 -23.56 -12.07
C SER A 549 -42.44 -23.52 -13.43
N GLY A 550 -42.50 -24.61 -14.18
CA GLY A 550 -41.86 -24.71 -15.50
C GLY A 550 -40.33 -24.91 -15.45
N ARG A 551 -39.58 -24.11 -16.24
CA ARG A 551 -38.11 -24.24 -16.40
C ARG A 551 -37.27 -23.53 -15.33
N THR A 552 -37.89 -22.73 -14.46
CA THR A 552 -37.18 -21.93 -13.45
C THR A 552 -36.96 -22.74 -12.17
N PRO A 553 -35.70 -22.91 -11.70
CA PRO A 553 -35.42 -23.62 -10.45
C PRO A 553 -36.14 -22.98 -9.26
N ALA A 554 -36.63 -23.80 -8.34
CA ALA A 554 -37.15 -23.30 -7.07
C ALA A 554 -36.01 -22.73 -6.21
N THR A 555 -36.24 -21.55 -5.65
CA THR A 555 -35.35 -20.88 -4.70
C THR A 555 -36.00 -20.84 -3.33
N TYR A 556 -35.20 -21.14 -2.31
CA TYR A 556 -35.62 -21.21 -0.91
C TYR A 556 -34.87 -20.13 -0.13
N THR A 557 -35.59 -19.29 0.61
CA THR A 557 -35.00 -18.17 1.36
C THR A 557 -35.42 -18.27 2.82
N GLY A 558 -34.43 -18.21 3.71
CA GLY A 558 -34.64 -18.21 5.15
C GLY A 558 -35.41 -16.99 5.64
N ARG A 559 -36.28 -17.16 6.64
CA ARG A 559 -36.92 -16.01 7.30
C ARG A 559 -35.88 -15.24 8.13
N LYS A 560 -35.80 -13.92 7.90
CA LYS A 560 -34.78 -13.04 8.52
C LYS A 560 -35.05 -12.71 9.99
N SER A 561 -36.30 -12.80 10.46
CA SER A 561 -36.67 -12.43 11.83
C SER A 561 -36.38 -13.60 12.79
N PRO A 562 -35.61 -13.38 13.88
CA PRO A 562 -35.37 -14.39 14.90
C PRO A 562 -36.67 -14.97 15.47
N GLU A 563 -37.69 -14.14 15.66
CA GLU A 563 -39.01 -14.54 16.15
C GLU A 563 -39.71 -15.48 15.16
N LYS A 564 -39.67 -15.16 13.87
CA LYS A 564 -40.24 -16.01 12.81
C LYS A 564 -39.47 -17.31 12.65
N LEU A 565 -38.15 -17.29 12.85
CA LEU A 565 -37.32 -18.50 12.83
C LEU A 565 -37.69 -19.41 14.00
N LYS A 566 -37.72 -18.88 15.23
CA LYS A 566 -38.12 -19.62 16.44
C LYS A 566 -39.56 -20.15 16.32
N ALA A 567 -40.50 -19.33 15.87
CA ALA A 567 -41.88 -19.77 15.62
C ALA A 567 -41.99 -20.87 14.55
N GLY A 568 -41.10 -20.85 13.54
CA GLY A 568 -41.04 -21.89 12.53
C GLY A 568 -40.51 -23.21 13.09
N LEU A 569 -39.45 -23.14 13.90
CA LEU A 569 -38.85 -24.30 14.55
C LEU A 569 -39.83 -25.02 15.49
N LEU A 570 -40.72 -24.30 16.17
CA LEU A 570 -41.80 -24.91 16.97
C LEU A 570 -42.80 -25.72 16.13
N ASN A 571 -42.96 -25.46 14.82
CA ASN A 571 -43.84 -26.27 13.98
C ASN A 571 -43.24 -27.65 13.65
N LEU A 572 -41.92 -27.83 13.78
CA LEU A 572 -41.25 -29.13 13.60
C LEU A 572 -41.48 -30.09 14.76
N GLN A 573 -42.10 -29.65 15.87
CA GLN A 573 -42.48 -30.51 16.99
C GLN A 573 -43.71 -31.38 16.68
N HIS A 574 -44.47 -31.05 15.64
CA HIS A 574 -45.79 -31.63 15.35
C HIS A 574 -45.85 -32.49 14.08
N ASP A 575 -44.76 -32.57 13.33
CA ASP A 575 -44.54 -33.49 12.20
C ASP A 575 -43.60 -34.62 12.65
#